data_AF-A0A7C8ZP15-F1
#
_entry.id   AF-A0A7C8ZP15-F1
#
_cell.length_a   1.000
_cell.length_b   1.000
_cell.length_c   1.000
_cell.angle_alpha   90.00
_cell.angle_beta   90.00
_cell.angle_gamma   90.00
#
_symmetry.space_group_name_H-M   'P 1'
#
loop_
_entity.id
_entity.type
_entity.pdbx_description
1 polymer ?
#
loop_
_entity_poly.entity_id
_entity_poly.type
_entity_poly.pdbx_seq_one_letter_code
_entity_poly.pdbx_strand_id
1 'polypeptide(L)'
;FQNASSLRYDYGKYYASKTFYDGAKKRRILLGWVNESSIEAADRIKGWSGIHTIPRKIWLDASGKQLIQWPIPEIESLRSKPVSLSHQVIKGGSLVPISGITAAQADVEISFKVSNLENVEKFETSWT
;
A
#
# COMPACT_ATOMS: atom_id res chain seq x y z
N PHE A 1 21.90 8.55 11.82
CA PHE A 1 22.01 7.59 10.70
C PHE A 1 20.71 7.41 9.89
N GLN A 2 19.76 8.34 9.93
CA GLN A 2 18.70 8.42 8.91
C GLN A 2 18.69 9.85 8.40
N ASN A 3 19.17 10.06 7.17
CA ASN A 3 18.94 11.28 6.43
C ASN A 3 17.49 11.26 5.92
N ALA A 4 16.81 12.40 5.86
CA ALA A 4 15.44 12.51 5.36
C ALA A 4 15.29 11.98 3.92
N SER A 5 16.39 11.90 3.18
CA SER A 5 16.49 11.43 1.80
C SER A 5 16.67 9.90 1.63
N SER A 6 16.66 9.10 2.70
CA SER A 6 16.81 7.64 2.56
C SER A 6 15.52 6.96 2.11
N LEU A 7 15.58 6.26 0.97
CA LEU A 7 14.50 5.40 0.51
C LEU A 7 14.13 4.33 1.55
N ARG A 8 12.84 4.04 1.66
CA ARG A 8 12.28 3.03 2.56
C ARG A 8 11.38 2.09 1.77
N TYR A 9 11.26 0.83 2.20
CA TYR A 9 10.25 -0.08 1.63
C TYR A 9 8.83 0.43 1.89
N ASP A 10 8.61 1.03 3.06
CA ASP A 10 7.31 1.49 3.48
C ASP A 10 7.51 2.72 4.37
N TYR A 11 6.68 3.74 4.18
CA TYR A 11 6.77 5.00 4.91
C TYR A 11 5.84 5.03 6.14
N GLY A 12 5.05 3.97 6.35
CA GLY A 12 4.19 3.79 7.52
C GLY A 12 4.81 2.91 8.61
N LYS A 13 3.96 2.16 9.32
CA LYS A 13 4.38 1.19 10.34
C LYS A 13 4.87 -0.10 9.69
N TYR A 14 6.17 -0.22 9.56
CA TYR A 14 6.80 -1.35 8.90
C TYR A 14 8.22 -1.56 9.41
N TYR A 15 8.51 -2.74 9.95
CA TYR A 15 9.81 -3.01 10.56
C TYR A 15 10.27 -4.45 10.33
N ALA A 16 11.55 -4.70 10.65
CA ALA A 16 12.19 -6.02 10.60
C ALA A 16 11.99 -6.78 9.27
N SER A 17 11.91 -6.04 8.16
CA SER A 17 11.55 -6.63 6.88
C SER A 17 12.63 -7.59 6.36
N LYS A 18 12.21 -8.67 5.72
CA LYS A 18 13.11 -9.70 5.19
C LYS A 18 12.59 -10.21 3.85
N THR A 19 13.52 -10.51 2.95
CA THR A 19 13.19 -11.11 1.66
C THR A 19 13.67 -12.54 1.57
N PHE A 20 13.01 -13.32 0.72
CA PHE A 20 13.50 -14.59 0.22
C PHE A 20 13.24 -14.69 -1.29
N TYR A 21 13.92 -15.62 -1.94
CA TYR A 21 13.72 -15.92 -3.35
C TYR A 21 12.76 -17.09 -3.51
N ASP A 22 11.65 -16.87 -4.19
CA ASP A 22 10.71 -17.90 -4.61
C ASP A 22 11.19 -18.46 -5.97
N GLY A 23 11.89 -19.59 -5.90
CA GLY A 23 12.48 -20.24 -7.07
C GLY A 23 11.44 -20.84 -8.03
N ALA A 24 10.26 -21.21 -7.52
CA ALA A 24 9.20 -21.79 -8.35
C ALA A 24 8.58 -20.72 -9.27
N LYS A 25 8.38 -19.50 -8.76
CA LYS A 25 7.79 -18.38 -9.53
C LYS A 25 8.80 -17.32 -9.95
N LYS A 26 10.10 -17.57 -9.74
CA LYS A 26 11.23 -16.70 -10.11
C LYS A 26 11.04 -15.25 -9.69
N ARG A 27 10.69 -15.03 -8.41
CA ARG A 27 10.41 -13.70 -7.86
C ARG A 27 11.03 -13.53 -6.47
N ARG A 28 11.37 -12.30 -6.11
CA ARG A 28 11.75 -11.95 -4.74
C ARG A 28 10.50 -11.51 -3.98
N ILE A 29 10.28 -12.12 -2.82
CA ILE A 29 9.16 -11.82 -1.94
C ILE A 29 9.69 -11.09 -0.72
N LEU A 30 9.02 -10.00 -0.35
CA LEU A 30 9.29 -9.20 0.84
C LEU A 30 8.16 -9.40 1.85
N LEU A 31 8.53 -9.66 3.10
CA LEU A 31 7.65 -9.57 4.26
C LEU A 31 8.18 -8.48 5.19
N GLY A 32 7.28 -7.91 5.98
CA GLY A 32 7.66 -7.08 7.13
C GLY A 32 6.60 -7.12 8.21
N TRP A 33 7.09 -6.87 9.42
CA TRP A 33 6.31 -6.85 10.64
C TRP A 33 5.67 -5.48 10.83
N VAL A 34 4.39 -5.48 11.16
CA VAL A 34 3.63 -4.31 11.59
C VAL A 34 3.30 -4.51 13.06
N ASN A 35 3.92 -3.71 13.93
CA ASN A 35 3.59 -3.70 15.34
C ASN A 35 2.28 -2.96 15.59
N GLU A 36 1.72 -3.11 16.79
CA GLU A 36 0.45 -2.48 17.14
C GLU A 36 0.54 -0.96 17.23
N SER A 37 -0.54 -0.27 16.86
CA SER A 37 -0.73 1.17 17.12
C SER A 37 -1.59 1.43 18.35
N SER A 38 -2.21 0.38 18.91
CA SER A 38 -2.97 0.45 20.15
C SER A 38 -2.05 0.62 21.36
N ILE A 39 -2.64 1.04 22.48
CA ILE A 39 -1.96 1.02 23.78
C ILE A 39 -1.72 -0.43 24.23
N GLU A 40 -0.66 -0.66 25.00
CA GLU A 40 -0.28 -2.00 25.47
C GLU A 40 -1.39 -2.71 26.25
N ALA A 41 -2.18 -1.96 27.04
CA ALA A 41 -3.32 -2.52 27.77
C ALA A 41 -4.35 -3.18 26.84
N ALA A 42 -4.59 -2.61 25.65
CA ALA A 42 -5.50 -3.19 24.67
C ALA A 42 -4.95 -4.48 24.07
N ASP A 43 -3.64 -4.56 23.87
CA ASP A 43 -2.97 -5.78 23.40
C ASP A 43 -3.09 -6.92 24.43
N ARG A 44 -2.92 -6.59 25.72
CA ARG A 44 -3.13 -7.54 26.83
C ARG A 44 -4.57 -8.04 26.90
N ILE A 45 -5.56 -7.16 26.65
CA ILE A 45 -6.98 -7.52 26.65
C ILE A 45 -7.34 -8.41 25.45
N LYS A 46 -6.88 -8.08 24.23
CA LYS A 46 -7.18 -8.86 23.03
C LYS A 46 -6.37 -10.16 22.93
N GLY A 47 -5.25 -10.27 23.67
CA GLY A 47 -4.46 -11.49 23.81
C GLY A 47 -3.47 -11.76 22.67
N TRP A 48 -3.24 -10.81 21.78
CA TRP A 48 -2.27 -10.91 20.67
C TRP A 48 -1.70 -9.54 20.32
N SER A 49 -0.53 -9.49 19.67
CA SER A 49 0.11 -8.25 19.24
C SER A 49 1.03 -8.49 18.03
N GLY A 50 0.83 -7.71 16.99
CA GLY A 50 1.63 -7.70 15.78
C GLY A 50 1.07 -8.58 14.66
N ILE A 51 1.23 -8.10 13.42
CA ILE A 51 0.88 -8.83 12.20
C ILE A 51 2.03 -8.79 11.19
N HIS A 52 1.99 -9.69 10.21
CA HIS A 52 2.78 -9.53 9.00
C HIS A 52 1.96 -8.81 7.93
N THR A 53 2.63 -7.96 7.17
CA THR A 53 2.07 -7.46 5.90
C THR A 53 1.77 -8.62 4.94
N ILE A 54 0.81 -8.40 4.03
CA ILE A 54 0.66 -9.27 2.87
C ILE A 54 2.00 -9.34 2.12
N PRO A 55 2.48 -10.54 1.75
CA PRO A 55 3.73 -10.66 1.02
C PRO A 55 3.71 -9.84 -0.28
N ARG A 56 4.79 -9.10 -0.54
CA ARG A 56 4.92 -8.26 -1.73
C ARG A 56 5.99 -8.81 -2.66
N LYS A 57 5.70 -8.93 -3.96
CA LYS A 57 6.74 -9.06 -4.97
C LYS A 57 7.54 -7.75 -4.98
N ILE A 58 8.87 -7.84 -5.06
CA ILE A 58 9.74 -6.68 -5.15
C ILE A 58 10.71 -6.79 -6.33
N TRP A 59 10.93 -5.67 -7.02
CA TRP A 59 11.86 -5.56 -8.14
C TRP A 59 12.41 -4.13 -8.26
N LEU A 60 13.47 -3.95 -9.06
CA LEU A 60 14.04 -2.64 -9.35
C LEU A 60 13.17 -1.91 -10.37
N ASP A 61 12.86 -0.64 -10.12
CA ASP A 61 12.19 0.22 -11.09
C ASP A 61 13.04 0.37 -12.37
N ALA A 62 12.39 0.61 -13.50
CA ALA A 62 13.08 0.78 -14.79
C ALA A 62 14.09 1.94 -14.77
N SER A 63 13.87 2.97 -13.96
CA SER A 63 14.84 4.07 -13.78
C SER A 63 16.10 3.66 -12.99
N GLY A 64 16.08 2.52 -12.29
CA GLY A 64 17.15 2.06 -11.41
C GLY A 64 17.26 2.83 -10.10
N LYS A 65 16.37 3.80 -9.82
CA LYS A 65 16.49 4.71 -8.67
C LYS A 65 15.79 4.21 -7.41
N GLN A 66 14.83 3.28 -7.53
CA GLN A 66 14.04 2.80 -6.41
C GLN A 66 13.53 1.37 -6.64
N LEU A 67 13.02 0.75 -5.57
CA LEU A 67 12.35 -0.55 -5.66
C LEU A 67 10.84 -0.35 -5.79
N ILE A 68 10.21 -1.16 -6.64
CA ILE A 68 8.76 -1.26 -6.77
C ILE A 68 8.28 -2.49 -6.02
N GLN A 69 7.12 -2.36 -5.40
CA GLN A 69 6.46 -3.43 -4.65
C GLN A 69 5.02 -3.56 -5.10
N TRP A 70 4.52 -4.80 -5.14
CA TRP A 70 3.11 -5.10 -5.39
C TRP A 70 2.70 -6.34 -4.61
N PRO A 71 1.49 -6.42 -4.03
CA PRO A 71 0.98 -7.63 -3.40
C PRO A 71 1.15 -8.85 -4.33
N ILE A 72 1.47 -10.01 -3.78
CA ILE A 72 1.59 -11.22 -4.59
C ILE A 72 0.23 -11.56 -5.24
N PRO A 73 0.18 -11.99 -6.52
CA PRO A 73 -1.08 -12.24 -7.24
C PRO A 73 -1.97 -13.31 -6.58
N GLU A 74 -1.43 -14.14 -5.71
CA GLU A 74 -2.21 -15.11 -4.94
C GLU A 74 -3.28 -14.46 -4.05
N ILE A 75 -3.07 -13.22 -3.58
CA ILE A 75 -4.08 -12.53 -2.78
C ILE A 75 -5.37 -12.28 -3.58
N GLU A 76 -5.27 -12.20 -4.91
CA GLU A 76 -6.42 -11.95 -5.78
C GLU A 76 -7.43 -13.10 -5.74
N SER A 77 -7.00 -14.30 -5.35
CA SER A 77 -7.90 -15.45 -5.12
C SER A 77 -8.89 -15.25 -3.97
N LEU A 78 -8.65 -14.28 -3.09
CA LEU A 78 -9.56 -13.91 -1.99
C LEU A 78 -10.63 -12.91 -2.44
N ARG A 79 -10.54 -12.35 -3.65
CA ARG A 79 -11.53 -11.38 -4.16
C ARG A 79 -12.86 -12.09 -4.41
N SER A 80 -13.95 -11.46 -3.94
CA SER A 80 -15.32 -11.89 -4.22
C SER A 80 -15.86 -11.18 -5.46
N LYS A 81 -17.18 -11.16 -5.65
CA LYS A 81 -17.82 -10.47 -6.78
C LYS A 81 -17.44 -8.98 -6.76
N PRO A 82 -16.77 -8.46 -7.81
CA PRO A 82 -16.32 -7.07 -7.82
C PRO A 82 -17.50 -6.10 -7.93
N VAL A 83 -17.35 -4.94 -7.31
CA VAL A 83 -18.19 -3.77 -7.53
C VAL A 83 -17.35 -2.77 -8.32
N SER A 84 -17.85 -2.32 -9.47
CA SER A 84 -17.18 -1.33 -10.32
C SER A 84 -18.07 -0.11 -10.47
N LEU A 85 -17.45 1.06 -10.38
CA LEU A 85 -18.09 2.33 -10.72
C LEU A 85 -17.59 2.79 -12.09
N SER A 86 -18.50 3.32 -12.91
CA SER A 86 -18.14 4.07 -14.11
C SER A 86 -17.36 5.34 -13.73
N HIS A 87 -16.75 5.99 -14.73
CA HIS A 87 -16.07 7.27 -14.52
C HIS A 87 -17.01 8.28 -13.83
N GLN A 88 -16.56 8.82 -12.69
CA GLN A 88 -17.27 9.85 -11.94
C GLN A 88 -16.43 11.12 -11.89
N VAL A 89 -17.09 12.27 -11.97
CA VAL A 89 -16.47 13.57 -11.66
C VAL A 89 -16.58 13.82 -10.16
N ILE A 90 -15.43 13.84 -9.48
CA ILE A 90 -15.35 14.15 -8.05
C ILE A 90 -15.18 15.66 -7.90
N LYS A 91 -16.20 16.33 -7.36
CA LYS A 91 -16.16 17.78 -7.10
C LYS A 91 -15.42 18.08 -5.79
N GLY A 92 -14.86 19.28 -5.67
CA GLY A 92 -14.24 19.73 -4.41
C GLY A 92 -15.20 19.59 -3.23
N GLY A 93 -14.73 18.99 -2.14
CA GLY A 93 -15.52 18.74 -0.93
C GLY A 93 -16.59 17.63 -1.04
N SER A 94 -16.70 16.96 -2.18
CA SER A 94 -17.69 15.89 -2.37
C SER A 94 -17.18 14.51 -1.93
N LEU A 95 -18.12 13.61 -1.63
CA LEU A 95 -17.86 12.21 -1.32
C LEU A 95 -18.63 11.32 -2.31
N VAL A 96 -18.00 10.23 -2.74
CA VAL A 96 -18.63 9.22 -3.59
C VAL A 96 -18.69 7.90 -2.81
N PRO A 97 -19.84 7.55 -2.21
CA PRO A 97 -19.96 6.32 -1.43
C PRO A 97 -19.95 5.08 -2.33
N ILE A 98 -19.26 4.03 -1.89
CA ILE A 98 -19.27 2.71 -2.52
C ILE A 98 -20.17 1.79 -1.70
N SER A 99 -21.14 1.15 -2.35
CA SER A 99 -22.07 0.21 -1.71
C SER A 99 -21.91 -1.21 -2.28
N GLY A 100 -22.41 -2.22 -1.56
CA GLY A 100 -22.38 -3.61 -2.03
C GLY A 100 -21.07 -4.35 -1.77
N ILE A 101 -20.25 -3.86 -0.83
CA ILE A 101 -18.99 -4.49 -0.41
C ILE A 101 -18.93 -4.66 1.12
N THR A 102 -18.14 -5.62 1.60
CA THR A 102 -17.77 -5.72 3.01
C THR A 102 -16.61 -4.77 3.30
N ALA A 103 -16.90 -3.53 3.67
CA ALA A 103 -15.90 -2.45 3.76
C ALA A 103 -14.70 -2.74 4.69
N ALA A 104 -14.89 -3.54 5.75
CA ALA A 104 -13.80 -3.89 6.68
C ALA A 104 -12.79 -4.89 6.10
N GLN A 105 -13.11 -5.55 4.99
CA GLN A 105 -12.23 -6.50 4.30
C GLN A 105 -12.49 -6.43 2.79
N ALA A 106 -11.77 -5.55 2.11
CA ALA A 106 -11.90 -5.33 0.68
C ALA A 106 -10.53 -5.05 0.04
N ASP A 107 -10.47 -5.26 -1.27
CA ASP A 107 -9.37 -4.80 -2.13
C ASP A 107 -9.94 -3.74 -3.07
N VAL A 108 -9.33 -2.56 -3.10
CA VAL A 108 -9.85 -1.38 -3.81
C VAL A 108 -8.76 -0.81 -4.70
N GLU A 109 -9.03 -0.81 -6.01
CA GLU A 109 -8.20 -0.15 -7.01
C GLU A 109 -8.95 1.05 -7.58
N ILE A 110 -8.28 2.21 -7.66
CA ILE A 110 -8.85 3.45 -8.19
C ILE A 110 -7.83 4.16 -9.08
N SER A 111 -8.32 4.77 -10.16
CA SER A 111 -7.52 5.60 -11.05
C SER A 111 -8.14 6.99 -11.14
N PHE A 112 -7.32 8.02 -11.00
CA PHE A 112 -7.73 9.42 -11.10
C PHE A 112 -7.17 10.04 -12.37
N LYS A 113 -8.00 10.82 -13.05
CA LYS A 113 -7.58 11.67 -14.16
C LYS A 113 -7.82 13.13 -13.79
N VAL A 114 -6.75 13.92 -13.80
CA VAL A 114 -6.84 15.38 -13.63
C VAL A 114 -7.06 16.00 -15.01
N SER A 115 -8.09 16.84 -15.15
CA SER A 115 -8.48 17.42 -16.44
C SER A 115 -7.65 18.64 -16.85
N ASN A 116 -7.12 19.41 -15.88
CA ASN A 116 -6.34 20.60 -16.13
C ASN A 116 -5.23 20.74 -15.06
N LEU A 117 -4.01 21.09 -15.47
CA LEU A 117 -2.85 21.32 -14.61
C LEU A 117 -2.42 22.80 -14.52
N GLU A 118 -3.12 23.73 -15.16
CA GLU A 118 -2.74 25.16 -15.26
C GLU A 118 -2.54 25.85 -13.91
N ASN A 119 -3.34 25.48 -12.89
CA ASN A 119 -3.29 26.06 -11.55
C ASN A 119 -2.67 25.12 -10.51
N VAL A 120 -1.89 24.12 -10.94
CA VAL A 120 -1.26 23.17 -10.02
C VAL A 120 0.03 23.78 -9.47
N GLU A 121 0.19 23.71 -8.15
CA GLU A 121 1.42 24.08 -7.48
C GLU A 121 2.58 23.27 -8.06
N LYS A 122 3.64 23.96 -8.49
CA LYS A 122 4.83 23.28 -9.01
C LYS A 122 5.47 22.49 -7.88
N PHE A 123 5.73 21.22 -8.15
CA PHE A 123 6.48 20.38 -7.23
C PHE A 123 7.92 20.90 -7.15
N GLU A 124 8.33 21.38 -5.97
CA GLU A 124 9.70 21.79 -5.68
C GLU A 124 10.52 20.57 -5.26
N THR A 125 11.53 20.21 -6.05
CA THR A 125 12.37 19.02 -5.82
C THR A 125 13.20 19.10 -4.53
N SER A 126 13.25 20.25 -3.87
CA SER A 126 13.90 20.44 -2.56
C SER A 126 13.10 19.85 -1.40
N TRP A 127 11.87 19.38 -1.63
CA TRP A 127 11.01 18.74 -0.63
C TRP A 127 11.32 17.24 -0.40
N THR A 128 12.35 16.70 -1.06
CA THR A 128 12.85 15.32 -0.95
C THR A 128 14.34 15.30 -0.70
#